data_AF-L2GVL3-F1
#
_entry.id   AF-L2GVL3-F1
#
_cell.length_a   1.000
_cell.length_b   1.000
_cell.length_c   1.000
_cell.angle_alpha   90.00
_cell.angle_beta   90.00
_cell.angle_gamma   90.00
#
_symmetry.space_group_name_H-M   'P 1'
#
loop_
_entity.id
_entity.type
_entity.pdbx_description
1 polymer ?
#
loop_
_entity_poly.entity_id
_entity_poly.type
_entity_poly.pdbx_seq_one_letter_code
_entity_poly.pdbx_strand_id
1 'polypeptide(L)'
;MDNKTELIKKINTSIEKILDSLIDIFTILQTTNTEDYEELRDVTCVQRKIVQVSDSVLHIYNYTVLLRYTRYEKVEKRAEHDVFDADSMFNDIVNEIMDG
;
A
#
# COMPACT_ATOMS: atom_id res chain seq x y z
N MET A 1 17.58 17.20 4.34
CA MET A 1 16.45 16.90 3.43
C MET A 1 15.20 16.97 4.28
N ASP A 2 14.13 17.69 3.88
CA ASP A 2 12.92 17.83 4.72
C ASP A 2 12.27 16.46 4.92
N ASN A 3 11.82 16.16 6.15
CA ASN A 3 11.23 14.88 6.55
C ASN A 3 10.02 14.52 5.64
N LYS A 4 9.30 15.55 5.18
CA LYS A 4 8.24 15.42 4.17
C LYS A 4 8.76 14.85 2.84
N THR A 5 9.87 15.38 2.33
CA THR A 5 10.46 14.93 1.06
C THR A 5 10.95 13.49 1.17
N GLU A 6 11.48 13.10 2.33
CA GLU A 6 11.91 11.71 2.59
C GLU A 6 10.72 10.74 2.61
N LEU A 7 9.63 11.09 3.30
CA LEU A 7 8.41 10.27 3.32
C LEU A 7 7.78 10.12 1.94
N ILE A 8 7.72 11.20 1.15
CA ILE A 8 7.23 11.15 -0.25
C ILE A 8 8.12 10.22 -1.08
N LYS A 9 9.45 10.29 -0.92
CA LYS A 9 10.36 9.38 -1.63
C LYS A 9 10.11 7.92 -1.24
N LYS A 10 9.89 7.63 0.05
CA LYS A 10 9.57 6.28 0.54
C LYS A 10 8.24 5.76 -0.02
N ILE A 11 7.23 6.62 -0.16
CA ILE A 11 5.97 6.28 -0.83
C ILE A 11 6.21 5.92 -2.30
N ASN A 12 6.90 6.79 -3.05
CA ASN A 12 7.18 6.55 -4.47
C ASN A 12 7.93 5.23 -4.69
N THR A 13 8.96 4.95 -3.89
CA THR A 13 9.70 3.68 -3.97
C THR A 13 8.82 2.47 -3.63
N SER A 14 7.83 2.63 -2.75
CA SER A 14 6.89 1.54 -2.44
C SER A 14 5.91 1.30 -3.60
N ILE A 15 5.50 2.36 -4.30
CA ILE A 15 4.67 2.28 -5.52
C ILE A 15 5.46 1.59 -6.64
N GLU A 16 6.72 1.97 -6.85
CA GLU A 16 7.60 1.32 -7.84
C GLU A 16 7.71 -0.19 -7.59
N LYS A 17 7.94 -0.60 -6.34
CA LYS A 17 7.98 -2.02 -5.95
C LYS A 17 6.68 -2.77 -6.21
N ILE A 18 5.53 -2.12 -6.01
CA ILE A 18 4.22 -2.71 -6.32
C ILE A 18 4.12 -2.95 -7.83
N LEU A 19 4.47 -1.97 -8.65
CA LEU A 19 4.43 -2.08 -10.11
C LEU A 19 5.35 -3.21 -10.61
N ASP A 20 6.58 -3.29 -10.12
CA ASP A 20 7.52 -4.35 -10.46
C ASP A 20 6.96 -5.73 -10.07
N SER A 21 6.38 -5.85 -8.87
CA SER A 21 5.78 -7.11 -8.40
C SER A 21 4.57 -7.53 -9.25
N LEU A 22 3.76 -6.57 -9.72
CA LEU A 22 2.63 -6.84 -10.61
C LEU A 22 3.10 -7.27 -12.01
N ILE A 23 4.12 -6.62 -12.56
CA ILE A 23 4.73 -7.01 -13.85
C ILE A 23 5.22 -8.46 -13.78
N ASP A 24 5.89 -8.83 -12.69
CA ASP A 24 6.35 -10.20 -12.50
C ASP A 24 5.20 -11.20 -12.39
N ILE A 25 4.13 -10.87 -11.65
CA ILE A 25 2.92 -11.71 -11.56
C ILE A 25 2.33 -11.93 -12.96
N PHE A 26 2.16 -10.87 -13.75
CA PHE A 26 1.61 -10.98 -15.10
C PHE A 26 2.50 -11.80 -16.03
N THR A 27 3.82 -11.66 -15.89
CA THR A 27 4.79 -12.45 -16.66
C THR A 27 4.66 -13.93 -16.34
N ILE A 28 4.59 -14.29 -15.06
CA ILE A 28 4.39 -15.67 -14.61
C ILE A 28 3.08 -16.23 -15.18
N LEU A 29 1.96 -15.50 -15.01
CA LEU A 29 0.65 -15.93 -15.50
C LEU A 29 0.61 -16.11 -17.02
N GLN A 30 1.33 -15.29 -17.79
CA GLN A 30 1.46 -15.45 -19.24
C GLN A 30 2.23 -16.72 -19.60
N THR A 31 3.35 -17.01 -18.92
CA THR A 31 4.16 -18.20 -19.19
C THR A 31 3.45 -19.49 -18.79
N THR A 32 2.77 -19.50 -17.64
CA THR A 32 2.02 -20.68 -17.16
C THR A 32 0.86 -21.04 -18.10
N ASN A 33 0.23 -20.04 -18.74
CA ASN A 33 -0.84 -20.28 -19.73
C ASN A 33 -0.34 -20.90 -21.05
N THR A 34 0.97 -20.91 -21.30
CA THR A 34 1.56 -21.38 -22.56
C THR A 34 2.30 -22.71 -22.44
N GLU A 35 2.64 -23.17 -21.23
CA GLU A 35 3.41 -24.39 -20.99
C GLU A 35 2.63 -25.36 -20.07
N ASP A 36 2.44 -26.60 -20.53
CA ASP A 36 1.58 -27.64 -19.89
C ASP A 36 2.04 -28.15 -18.51
N TYR A 37 3.11 -27.60 -17.91
CA TYR A 37 3.70 -28.16 -16.70
C TYR A 37 4.43 -27.07 -15.89
N GLU A 38 3.77 -26.49 -14.87
CA GLU A 38 4.34 -25.93 -13.61
C GLU A 38 3.34 -25.17 -12.68
N GLU A 39 2.03 -25.34 -12.87
CA GLU A 39 0.96 -24.57 -12.19
C GLU A 39 1.14 -24.37 -10.67
N LEU A 40 1.54 -25.40 -9.92
CA LEU A 40 1.64 -25.31 -8.45
C LEU A 40 2.78 -24.39 -7.97
N ARG A 41 3.91 -24.39 -8.69
CA ARG A 41 5.07 -23.53 -8.38
C ARG A 41 4.72 -22.08 -8.67
N ASP A 42 4.06 -21.86 -9.80
CA ASP A 42 3.70 -20.53 -10.28
C ASP A 42 2.61 -19.90 -9.39
N VAL A 43 1.62 -20.68 -8.96
CA VAL A 43 0.61 -20.24 -7.97
C VAL A 43 1.28 -19.83 -6.66
N THR A 44 2.24 -20.62 -6.16
CA THR A 44 2.96 -20.30 -4.92
C THR A 44 3.80 -19.02 -5.07
N CYS A 45 4.42 -18.83 -6.24
CA CYS A 45 5.20 -17.63 -6.56
C CYS A 45 4.31 -16.37 -6.61
N VAL A 46 3.16 -16.47 -7.29
CA VAL A 46 2.17 -15.39 -7.37
C VAL A 46 1.62 -15.04 -6.00
N GLN A 47 1.23 -16.03 -5.19
CA GLN A 47 0.75 -15.79 -3.81
C GLN A 47 1.78 -15.04 -2.97
N ARG A 48 3.06 -15.43 -3.05
CA ARG A 48 4.14 -14.74 -2.34
C ARG A 48 4.29 -13.28 -2.79
N LYS A 49 4.19 -13.02 -4.09
CA LYS A 49 4.26 -11.65 -4.63
C LYS A 49 3.05 -10.79 -4.22
N ILE A 50 1.85 -11.37 -4.14
CA ILE A 50 0.66 -10.68 -3.62
C ILE A 50 0.85 -10.24 -2.16
N VAL A 51 1.48 -11.09 -1.33
CA VAL A 51 1.83 -10.72 0.05
C VAL A 51 2.82 -9.55 0.08
N GLN A 52 3.82 -9.53 -0.81
CA GLN A 52 4.78 -8.41 -0.92
C GLN A 52 4.12 -7.10 -1.38
N VAL A 53 3.16 -7.18 -2.30
CA VAL A 53 2.34 -6.03 -2.71
C VAL A 53 1.54 -5.50 -1.52
N SER A 54 0.89 -6.39 -0.76
CA SER A 54 0.09 -6.01 0.41
C SER A 54 0.93 -5.32 1.48
N ASP A 55 2.13 -5.83 1.75
CA ASP A 55 3.10 -5.22 2.68
C ASP A 55 3.52 -3.82 2.21
N SER A 56 3.77 -3.65 0.92
CA SER A 56 4.12 -2.35 0.33
C SER A 56 2.97 -1.34 0.42
N VAL A 57 1.71 -1.78 0.30
CA VAL A 57 0.53 -0.93 0.51
C VAL A 57 0.44 -0.47 1.97
N LEU A 58 0.67 -1.36 2.93
CA LEU A 58 0.70 -1.00 4.36
C LEU A 58 1.81 0.01 4.68
N HIS A 59 2.98 -0.15 4.04
CA HIS A 59 4.05 0.85 4.14
C HIS A 59 3.62 2.23 3.61
N ILE A 60 2.95 2.29 2.45
CA ILE A 60 2.41 3.55 1.90
C ILE A 60 1.39 4.18 2.85
N TYR A 61 0.49 3.37 3.41
CA TYR A 61 -0.48 3.85 4.39
C TYR A 61 0.22 4.47 5.61
N ASN A 62 1.19 3.76 6.19
CA ASN A 62 1.96 4.25 7.32
C ASN A 62 2.70 5.56 7.01
N TYR A 63 3.37 5.67 5.85
CA TYR A 63 4.05 6.90 5.45
C TYR A 63 3.07 8.06 5.22
N THR A 64 1.87 7.76 4.70
CA THR A 64 0.79 8.75 4.54
C THR A 64 0.29 9.27 5.90
N VAL A 65 0.12 8.36 6.87
CA VAL A 65 -0.22 8.72 8.26
C VAL A 65 0.86 9.61 8.87
N LEU A 66 2.13 9.24 8.74
CA LEU A 66 3.26 10.05 9.23
C LEU A 66 3.33 11.43 8.57
N LEU A 67 3.06 11.54 7.26
CA LEU A 67 2.97 12.81 6.55
C LEU A 67 1.84 13.69 7.11
N ARG A 68 0.70 13.09 7.45
CA ARG A 68 -0.45 13.78 8.05
C ARG A 68 -0.11 14.30 9.44
N TYR A 69 0.53 13.49 10.29
CA TYR A 69 0.99 13.95 11.62
C TYR A 69 2.07 15.03 11.54
N THR A 70 3.00 14.93 10.58
CA THR A 70 3.99 16.00 10.32
C THR A 70 3.32 17.31 9.89
N ARG A 71 2.14 17.23 9.25
CA ARG A 71 1.30 18.39 8.95
C ARG A 71 0.59 18.92 10.20
N TYR A 72 0.11 18.05 11.10
CA TYR A 72 -0.50 18.44 12.37
C TYR A 72 0.48 19.10 13.34
N GLU A 73 1.71 18.61 13.51
CA GLU A 73 2.75 19.30 14.31
C GLU A 73 3.02 20.74 13.83
N LYS A 74 2.90 20.98 12.52
CA LYS A 74 3.00 22.34 11.94
C LYS A 74 1.71 23.16 12.08
N VAL A 75 0.55 22.52 12.27
CA VAL A 75 -0.79 23.13 12.34
C VAL A 75 -1.30 23.28 13.78
N GLU A 76 -0.72 22.62 14.78
CA GLU A 76 -1.02 22.83 16.21
C GLU A 76 -0.76 24.27 16.68
N LYS A 77 -0.02 25.08 15.91
CA LYS A 77 0.02 26.53 16.13
C LYS A 77 -1.25 27.27 15.72
N ARG A 78 -2.29 26.62 15.15
CA ARG A 78 -3.40 27.35 14.50
C ARG A 78 -4.84 26.83 14.63
N ALA A 79 -5.16 25.63 15.10
CA ALA A 79 -6.59 25.31 15.25
C ALA A 79 -6.89 24.15 16.22
N GLU A 80 -7.34 24.52 17.42
CA GLU A 80 -8.32 23.74 18.19
C GLU A 80 -9.62 23.69 17.37
N HIS A 81 -10.05 22.52 16.84
CA HIS A 81 -11.46 22.08 16.88
C HIS A 81 -11.88 20.83 16.07
N ASP A 82 -11.02 20.16 15.29
CA ASP A 82 -11.43 18.91 14.62
C ASP A 82 -10.93 17.68 15.41
N VAL A 83 -11.79 17.14 16.27
CA VAL A 83 -11.55 15.86 16.94
C VAL A 83 -11.60 14.76 15.88
N PHE A 84 -10.43 14.21 15.58
CA PHE A 84 -10.25 13.13 14.62
C PHE A 84 -10.62 11.79 15.26
N ASP A 85 -11.67 11.14 14.75
CA ASP A 85 -12.08 9.79 15.14
C ASP A 85 -11.59 8.77 14.09
N ALA A 86 -10.48 8.11 14.42
CA ALA A 86 -9.85 7.11 13.56
C ALA A 86 -10.69 5.85 13.41
N ASP A 87 -11.51 5.53 14.42
CA ASP A 87 -12.33 4.32 14.42
C ASP A 87 -13.47 4.46 13.42
N SER A 88 -14.05 5.66 13.28
CA SER A 88 -15.05 5.96 12.26
C SER A 88 -14.51 5.75 10.84
N MET A 89 -13.33 6.30 10.54
CA MET A 89 -12.77 6.19 9.19
C MET A 89 -12.34 4.77 8.84
N PHE A 90 -11.84 4.00 9.81
CA PHE A 90 -11.51 2.60 9.59
C PHE A 90 -12.77 1.77 9.32
N ASN A 91 -13.83 1.99 10.09
CA ASN A 91 -15.10 1.29 9.90
C ASN A 91 -15.75 1.63 8.55
N ASP A 92 -15.65 2.87 8.07
CA ASP A 92 -16.17 3.24 6.75
C ASP A 92 -15.49 2.46 5.63
N ILE A 93 -14.16 2.32 5.68
CA ILE A 93 -13.40 1.52 4.69
C ILE A 93 -13.78 0.05 4.77
N VAL A 94 -13.96 -0.50 5.98
CA VAL A 94 -14.32 -1.90 6.17
C VAL A 94 -15.73 -2.18 5.65
N ASN A 95 -16.69 -1.30 5.92
CA ASN A 95 -18.07 -1.46 5.46
C ASN A 95 -18.19 -1.35 3.93
N GLU A 96 -17.44 -0.44 3.31
CA GLU A 96 -17.44 -0.27 1.85
C GLU A 96 -16.86 -1.51 1.12
N ILE A 97 -16.00 -2.28 1.79
CA ILE A 97 -15.45 -3.56 1.29
C ILE A 97 -16.41 -4.74 1.52
N MET A 98 -17.23 -4.70 2.57
CA MET A 98 -18.16 -5.80 2.89
C MET A 98 -19.50 -5.71 2.17
N ASP A 99 -19.96 -4.49 1.87
CA ASP A 99 -21.28 -4.23 1.27
C ASP A 99 -21.24 -3.96 -0.25
N GLY A 100 -20.06 -3.99 -0.88
CA GLY A 100 -19.84 -3.82 -2.32
C GLY A 100 -19.48 -5.12 -3.03
#